data_AF-A0A3D3QC37-F1
#
_entry.id   AF-A0A3D3QC37-F1
#
_cell.length_a   1.000
_cell.length_b   1.000
_cell.length_c   1.000
_cell.angle_alpha   90.00
_cell.angle_beta   90.00
_cell.angle_gamma   90.00
#
_symmetry.space_group_name_H-M   'P 1'
#
loop_
_entity.id
_entity.type
_entity.pdbx_description
1 polymer ?
#
loop_
_entity_poly.entity_id
_entity_poly.type
_entity_poly.pdbx_seq_one_letter_code
_entity_poly.pdbx_strand_id
1 'polypeptide(L)'
;FAHLWDYRSKTWAAKYLDRWFWWATHSRMEPMQAFAWMLRRHEEGILAYFDHRIDNGAVEAMNNNAKAISHRARGFRSEKAFTLAMLHCMGNMELPPSLA
;
A
#
# COMPACT_ATOMS: atom_id res chain seq x y z
N PHE A 1 10.03 2.70 -15.68
CA PHE A 1 9.59 2.01 -14.46
C PHE A 1 8.43 1.05 -14.71
N ALA A 2 7.42 1.39 -15.54
CA ALA A 2 6.27 0.51 -15.84
C ALA A 2 6.67 -0.92 -16.26
N HIS A 3 7.73 -1.07 -17.05
CA HIS A 3 8.23 -2.37 -17.53
C HIS A 3 8.74 -3.33 -16.43
N LEU A 4 8.94 -2.86 -15.20
CA LEU A 4 9.30 -3.72 -14.08
C LEU A 4 8.29 -4.88 -13.91
N TRP A 5 7.00 -4.57 -14.06
CA TRP A 5 5.90 -5.50 -13.81
C TRP A 5 5.69 -6.51 -14.95
N ASP A 6 6.30 -6.28 -16.11
CA ASP A 6 6.23 -7.22 -17.26
C ASP A 6 7.14 -8.44 -17.05
N TYR A 7 8.11 -8.35 -16.13
CA TYR A 7 9.04 -9.45 -15.85
C TYR A 7 8.35 -10.61 -15.12
N ARG A 8 8.68 -11.84 -15.53
CA ARG A 8 8.21 -13.06 -14.85
C ARG A 8 9.18 -13.60 -13.80
N SER A 9 10.45 -13.20 -13.89
CA SER A 9 11.54 -13.72 -13.06
C SER A 9 12.10 -12.61 -12.18
N LYS A 10 12.18 -12.89 -10.88
CA LYS A 10 12.78 -12.00 -9.86
C LYS A 10 14.18 -11.54 -10.24
N THR A 11 15.01 -12.45 -10.77
CA THR A 11 16.39 -12.15 -11.19
C THR A 11 16.44 -11.11 -12.31
N TRP A 12 15.53 -11.21 -13.29
CA TRP A 12 15.47 -10.24 -14.39
C TRP A 12 14.88 -8.91 -13.94
N ALA A 13 13.90 -8.92 -13.04
CA ALA A 13 13.36 -7.72 -12.41
C ALA A 13 14.43 -6.98 -11.58
N ALA A 14 15.26 -7.71 -10.82
CA ALA A 14 16.38 -7.13 -10.06
C ALA A 14 17.39 -6.43 -10.98
N LYS A 15 17.80 -7.09 -12.08
CA LYS A 15 18.69 -6.48 -13.09
C LYS A 15 18.06 -5.22 -13.72
N TYR A 16 16.75 -5.23 -13.96
CA TYR A 16 16.05 -4.05 -14.43
C TYR A 16 16.09 -2.92 -13.40
N LEU A 17 15.86 -3.20 -12.11
CA LEU A 17 15.92 -2.22 -11.04
C LEU A 17 17.31 -1.61 -10.90
N ASP A 18 18.37 -2.43 -10.93
CA ASP A 18 19.75 -1.94 -10.88
C ASP A 18 20.04 -0.96 -12.03
N ARG A 19 19.67 -1.35 -13.25
CA ARG A 19 19.83 -0.48 -14.43
C ARG A 19 19.01 0.79 -14.26
N TRP A 20 17.74 0.67 -13.89
CA TRP A 20 16.85 1.83 -13.77
C TRP A 20 17.33 2.79 -12.66
N PHE A 21 17.81 2.27 -11.53
CA PHE A 21 18.38 3.03 -10.42
C PHE A 21 19.58 3.86 -10.87
N TRP A 22 20.50 3.26 -11.64
CA TRP A 22 21.64 3.99 -12.20
C TRP A 22 21.18 5.16 -13.09
N TRP A 23 20.21 4.93 -13.97
CA TRP A 23 19.69 6.00 -14.84
C TRP A 23 19.00 7.12 -14.04
N ALA A 24 18.19 6.74 -13.05
CA ALA A 24 17.42 7.68 -12.23
C ALA A 24 18.32 8.53 -11.33
N THR A 25 19.39 7.96 -10.77
CA THR A 25 20.37 8.70 -9.96
C THR A 25 21.19 9.69 -10.80
N HIS A 26 21.36 9.44 -12.10
CA HIS A 26 22.11 10.30 -13.01
C HIS A 26 21.24 11.26 -13.84
N SER A 27 19.91 11.30 -13.60
CA SER A 27 18.98 12.07 -14.41
C SER A 27 19.03 13.58 -14.15
N ARG A 28 19.97 14.07 -13.32
CA ARG A 28 20.11 15.47 -12.85
C ARG A 28 18.83 16.09 -12.26
N MET A 29 17.86 15.26 -11.88
CA MET A 29 16.59 15.68 -11.28
C MET A 29 16.58 15.20 -9.84
N GLU A 30 16.74 16.11 -8.88
CA GLU A 30 16.78 15.78 -7.45
C GLU A 30 15.56 14.94 -6.99
N PRO A 31 14.31 15.22 -7.42
CA PRO A 31 13.17 14.38 -7.05
C PRO A 31 13.28 12.94 -7.55
N MET A 32 13.87 12.74 -8.75
CA MET A 32 14.07 11.42 -9.33
C MET A 32 15.16 10.64 -8.58
N GLN A 33 16.23 11.32 -8.17
CA GLN A 33 17.30 10.71 -7.37
C GLN A 33 16.76 10.27 -5.99
N ALA A 34 16.00 11.14 -5.31
CA ALA A 34 15.38 10.82 -4.04
C ALA A 34 14.44 9.61 -4.13
N PHE A 35 13.63 9.56 -5.20
CA PHE A 35 12.75 8.42 -5.48
C PHE A 35 13.53 7.13 -5.75
N ALA A 36 14.64 7.20 -6.51
CA ALA A 36 15.50 6.04 -6.76
C ALA A 36 16.09 5.48 -5.46
N TRP A 37 16.59 6.35 -4.58
CA TRP A 37 17.10 5.95 -3.27
C TRP A 37 16.02 5.37 -2.35
N MET A 38 14.80 5.89 -2.40
CA MET A 38 13.67 5.29 -1.70
C MET A 38 13.39 3.87 -2.21
N LEU A 39 13.34 3.67 -3.52
CA LEU A 39 13.13 2.34 -4.10
C LEU A 39 14.24 1.37 -3.70
N ARG A 40 15.51 1.81 -3.70
CA ARG A 40 16.65 0.97 -3.29
C ARG A 40 16.54 0.50 -1.84
N ARG A 41 16.03 1.35 -0.92
CA ARG A 41 15.79 0.97 0.48
C ARG A 41 14.68 -0.08 0.65
N HIS A 42 13.73 -0.14 -0.28
CA HIS A 42 12.59 -1.05 -0.24
C HIS A 42 12.65 -2.13 -1.33
N GLU A 43 13.81 -2.33 -1.94
CA GLU A 43 13.98 -3.20 -3.11
C GLU A 43 13.56 -4.65 -2.81
N GLU A 44 13.87 -5.15 -1.62
CA GLU A 44 13.48 -6.49 -1.19
C GLU A 44 11.96 -6.68 -1.26
N GLY A 45 11.19 -5.72 -0.74
CA GLY A 45 9.72 -5.76 -0.78
C GLY A 45 9.17 -5.66 -2.21
N ILE A 46 9.80 -4.84 -3.05
CA ILE A 46 9.44 -4.75 -4.47
C ILE A 46 9.70 -6.08 -5.18
N LEU A 47 10.83 -6.72 -4.90
CA LEU A 47 11.21 -7.99 -5.53
C LEU A 47 10.41 -9.19 -4.98
N ALA A 48 9.90 -9.12 -3.75
CA ALA A 48 9.01 -10.13 -3.17
C ALA A 48 7.70 -10.30 -3.96
N TYR A 49 7.27 -9.26 -4.69
CA TYR A 49 6.14 -9.37 -5.62
C TYR A 49 6.34 -10.50 -6.65
N PHE A 50 7.57 -10.75 -7.11
CA PHE A 50 7.82 -11.79 -8.12
C PHE A 50 7.76 -13.20 -7.55
N ASP A 51 7.85 -13.37 -6.23
CA ASP A 51 7.71 -14.66 -5.55
C ASP A 51 6.23 -14.98 -5.23
N HIS A 52 5.47 -13.98 -4.77
CA HIS A 52 4.12 -14.19 -4.23
C HIS A 52 3.00 -13.60 -5.08
N ARG A 53 3.30 -12.63 -5.96
CA ARG A 53 2.35 -11.87 -6.80
C ARG A 53 1.18 -11.27 -6.04
N ILE A 54 1.40 -10.92 -4.78
CA ILE A 54 0.42 -10.21 -3.95
C ILE A 54 0.45 -8.74 -4.35
N ASP A 55 -0.68 -8.23 -4.85
CA ASP A 55 -0.87 -6.81 -5.09
C ASP A 55 -1.47 -6.09 -3.86
N ASN A 56 -1.52 -4.76 -3.93
CA ASN A 56 -2.03 -3.93 -2.85
C ASN A 56 -3.58 -3.84 -2.85
N GLY A 57 -4.28 -4.52 -3.76
CA GLY A 57 -5.71 -4.32 -3.99
C GLY A 57 -6.57 -4.63 -2.77
N ALA A 58 -6.29 -5.72 -2.06
CA ALA A 58 -7.00 -6.08 -0.84
C ALA A 58 -6.81 -5.03 0.29
N VAL A 59 -5.57 -4.53 0.44
CA VAL A 59 -5.23 -3.51 1.44
C VAL A 59 -5.84 -2.15 1.06
N GLU A 60 -5.89 -1.82 -0.22
CA GLU A 60 -6.55 -0.61 -0.73
C GLU A 60 -8.05 -0.65 -0.50
N ALA A 61 -8.71 -1.77 -0.77
CA ALA A 61 -10.13 -1.97 -0.48
C ALA A 61 -10.40 -1.78 1.02
N MET A 62 -9.57 -2.38 1.88
CA MET A 62 -9.68 -2.22 3.33
C MET A 62 -9.49 -0.75 3.76
N ASN A 63 -8.47 -0.07 3.21
CA ASN A 63 -8.22 1.34 3.49
C ASN A 63 -9.37 2.26 3.02
N ASN A 64 -10.00 1.94 1.89
CA ASN A 64 -11.16 2.68 1.40
C ASN A 64 -12.37 2.51 2.32
N ASN A 65 -12.62 1.30 2.82
CA ASN A 65 -13.65 1.06 3.83
C ASN A 65 -13.38 1.84 5.12
N ALA A 66 -12.14 1.80 5.63
CA ALA A 66 -11.74 2.56 6.81
C ALA A 66 -11.93 4.07 6.61
N LYS A 67 -11.53 4.62 5.45
CA LYS A 67 -11.75 6.03 5.11
C LYS A 67 -13.23 6.40 5.10
N ALA A 68 -14.09 5.56 4.52
CA ALA A 68 -15.53 5.79 4.49
C ALA A 68 -16.12 5.84 5.91
N ILE A 69 -15.68 4.95 6.81
CA ILE A 69 -16.09 4.97 8.23
C ILE A 69 -15.61 6.25 8.91
N SER A 70 -14.34 6.63 8.73
CA SER A 70 -13.78 7.88 9.27
C SER A 70 -14.55 9.12 8.82
N HIS A 71 -14.96 9.18 7.55
CA HIS A 71 -15.77 10.27 7.03
C HIS A 71 -17.16 10.34 7.68
N ARG A 72 -17.81 9.20 7.94
CA ARG A 72 -19.09 9.14 8.66
C ARG A 72 -18.93 9.50 10.13
N ALA A 73 -17.80 9.16 10.73
CA ALA A 73 -17.49 9.39 12.14
C ALA A 73 -16.92 10.79 12.45
N ARG A 74 -16.90 11.74 11.48
CA ARG A 74 -16.25 13.07 11.60
C ARG A 74 -16.81 14.02 12.68
N GLY A 75 -17.67 13.54 13.58
CA GLY A 75 -18.17 14.23 14.77
C GLY A 75 -17.88 13.50 16.09
N PHE A 76 -17.21 12.33 16.04
CA PHE A 76 -16.90 11.56 17.24
C PHE A 76 -15.79 12.28 18.02
N ARG A 77 -16.06 12.58 19.30
CA ARG A 77 -15.12 13.25 20.20
C ARG A 77 -14.31 12.28 21.07
N SER A 78 -14.48 10.97 20.84
CA SER A 78 -13.86 9.90 21.61
C SER A 78 -13.20 8.89 20.68
N GLU A 79 -11.93 8.61 20.94
CA GLU A 79 -11.17 7.54 20.27
C GLU A 79 -11.89 6.20 20.38
N LYS A 80 -12.39 5.86 21.57
CA LYS A 80 -13.12 4.59 21.82
C LYS A 80 -14.34 4.44 20.91
N ALA A 81 -15.08 5.53 20.68
CA ALA A 81 -16.24 5.52 19.79
C ALA A 81 -15.83 5.29 18.34
N PHE A 82 -14.70 5.87 17.91
CA PHE A 82 -14.17 5.67 16.56
C PHE A 82 -13.65 4.24 16.36
N THR A 83 -12.89 3.70 17.31
CA THR A 83 -12.43 2.31 17.29
C THR A 83 -13.60 1.33 17.24
N LEU A 84 -14.64 1.56 18.05
CA LEU A 84 -15.84 0.73 18.04
C LEU A 84 -16.54 0.76 16.67
N ALA A 85 -16.65 1.92 16.04
CA ALA A 85 -17.23 2.02 14.70
C ALA A 85 -16.39 1.29 13.64
N MET A 86 -15.06 1.37 13.70
CA MET A 86 -14.19 0.57 12.82
C MET A 86 -14.40 -0.93 13.04
N LEU A 87 -14.36 -1.39 14.29
CA LEU A 87 -14.55 -2.81 14.63
C LEU A 87 -15.93 -3.31 14.24
N HIS A 88 -16.98 -2.54 14.46
CA HIS A 88 -18.34 -2.92 14.08
C HIS A 88 -18.50 -3.01 12.56
N CYS A 89 -18.09 -1.97 11.82
CA CYS A 89 -18.30 -1.92 10.38
C CYS A 89 -17.37 -2.84 9.58
N MET A 90 -16.20 -3.22 10.14
CA MET A 90 -15.22 -4.06 9.43
C MET A 90 -15.07 -5.46 10.03
N GLY A 91 -15.52 -5.69 11.26
CA GLY A 91 -15.34 -6.93 12.00
C GLY A 91 -16.51 -7.91 11.95
N ASN A 92 -17.48 -7.69 11.05
CA ASN A 92 -18.68 -8.52 10.88
C ASN A 92 -19.40 -8.84 12.21
N MET A 93 -19.49 -7.84 13.10
CA MET A 93 -20.14 -7.97 14.40
C MET A 93 -21.67 -7.91 14.23
N GLU A 94 -22.38 -8.75 14.96
CA GLU A 94 -23.85 -8.72 15.00
C GLU A 94 -24.35 -7.41 15.60
N LEU A 95 -25.44 -6.88 15.05
CA LEU A 95 -26.10 -5.69 15.61
C LEU A 95 -26.67 -6.03 16.99
N PRO A 96 -26.63 -5.10 17.96
CA PRO A 96 -27.30 -5.31 19.24
C PRO A 96 -28.79 -5.59 19.01
N PRO A 97 -29.42 -6.50 19.77
CA PRO A 97 -30.84 -6.84 19.61
C PRO A 97 -31.80 -5.64 19.73
N SER A 98 -31.35 -4.55 20.38
CA SER A 98 -32.12 -3.30 20.52
C SER A 98 -32.15 -2.43 19.26
N LEU A 99 -31.34 -2.76 18.24
CA LEU A 99 -31.18 -2.02 16.99
C LEU A 99 -31.41 -2.88 15.74
N ALA A 100 -31.81 -4.14 15.93
CA ALA A 100 -32.23 -5.07 14.87
C ALA A 100 -33.74 -4.99 14.64
#